data_AF-A0A7S0S751-F1
#
_entry.id   AF-A0A7S0S751-F1
#
_cell.length_a   1.000
_cell.length_b   1.000
_cell.length_c   1.000
_cell.angle_alpha   90.00
_cell.angle_beta   90.00
_cell.angle_gamma   90.00
#
_symmetry.space_group_name_H-M   'P 1'
#
loop_
_entity.id
_entity.type
_entity.pdbx_description
1 polymer ?
#
loop_
_entity_poly.entity_id
_entity_poly.type
_entity_poly.pdbx_seq_one_letter_code
_entity_poly.pdbx_strand_id
1 'polypeptide(L)'
;FFQSNQMSFALSSRCLSAARYLPSLTRGQSLAWPHMPLKAENKEGSHRPQGGAGLTSGPPPCAGASSYSSGRRSFSSIATSAAGPAIAAAALTFTPGHAALGGAILGVATVGNLLLNGRVLGISGAVKGLVQGDRAAWRTALLAGMILAAIPAASFFPAAFDVLPASFSARAAVGGLLVGLGATMGNGCTSGHGICGNARLSPRSLAYTMTFMAAGAAAATLTDTLGALGVPAITPQYVPIPVPELQTGLAIAGVAAAAAAALAFAGRSMSNGSAKSALEMGSSFAFGSVFSMGLLISGMCHPSKVAAFLSPLSPAWDLSLMFVMGSAVGLSFPAFQSVLGKLWQTPSWAASPAITPAYCLPPSSGPGAKIDARLITGGLLFGAGWGLSGMCPGPAIVAAAATGSTPVLAYLAAVVAGVAVEPLLTKAWTAVSSNSTPKAVN
;
A
#
# COMPACT_ATOMS: atom_id res chain seq x y z
N PHE A 1 42.75 39.81 9.70
CA PHE A 1 41.34 39.40 9.47
C PHE A 1 41.27 38.70 8.13
N PHE A 2 40.88 37.42 8.11
CA PHE A 2 40.95 36.54 6.94
C PHE A 2 39.85 35.46 7.03
N GLN A 3 39.41 34.91 5.89
CA GLN A 3 38.55 33.72 5.73
C GLN A 3 37.19 33.66 6.46
N SER A 4 36.09 33.71 5.69
CA SER A 4 34.90 32.86 5.87
C SER A 4 33.87 32.97 4.73
N ASN A 5 34.22 32.63 3.48
CA ASN A 5 33.23 32.61 2.38
C ASN A 5 33.47 31.54 1.28
N GLN A 6 33.65 30.28 1.69
CA GLN A 6 33.73 29.12 0.78
C GLN A 6 33.12 27.86 1.43
N MET A 7 31.79 27.80 1.56
CA MET A 7 31.13 26.62 2.16
C MET A 7 29.72 26.28 1.61
N SER A 8 29.46 26.52 0.32
CA SER A 8 28.14 26.31 -0.30
C SER A 8 28.06 25.25 -1.42
N PHE A 9 29.15 24.52 -1.72
CA PHE A 9 29.21 23.60 -2.88
C PHE A 9 29.51 22.12 -2.58
N ALA A 10 29.66 21.73 -1.30
CA ALA A 10 30.12 20.39 -0.91
C ALA A 10 29.01 19.36 -0.57
N LEU A 11 27.72 19.73 -0.67
CA LEU A 11 26.61 18.93 -0.13
C LEU A 11 25.94 17.96 -1.12
N SER A 12 26.11 18.13 -2.44
CA SER A 12 25.46 17.26 -3.44
C SER A 12 26.20 15.94 -3.70
N SER A 13 27.52 15.91 -3.53
CA SER A 13 28.36 14.77 -3.91
C SER A 13 28.37 13.62 -2.88
N ARG A 14 28.11 13.91 -1.60
CA ARG A 14 28.21 12.90 -0.53
C ARG A 14 27.15 11.79 -0.59
N CYS A 15 26.00 12.03 -1.21
CA CYS A 15 24.95 11.01 -1.37
C CYS A 15 25.34 9.86 -2.32
N LEU A 16 26.28 10.07 -3.26
CA LEU A 16 26.69 9.07 -4.25
C LEU A 16 27.93 8.26 -3.85
N SER A 17 28.71 8.73 -2.85
CA SER A 17 30.00 8.11 -2.49
C SER A 17 29.89 7.02 -1.41
N ALA A 18 28.81 7.02 -0.61
CA ALA A 18 28.62 6.04 0.47
C ALA A 18 28.39 4.59 0.00
N ALA A 19 28.13 4.37 -1.29
CA ALA A 19 27.86 3.05 -1.88
C ALA A 19 29.11 2.29 -2.34
N ARG A 20 30.33 2.74 -2.01
CA ARG A 20 31.57 2.20 -2.59
C ARG A 20 32.70 1.85 -1.60
N TYR A 21 32.35 1.26 -0.45
CA TYR A 21 33.31 0.59 0.44
C TYR A 21 32.79 -0.77 0.94
N LEU A 22 33.18 -1.83 0.22
CA LEU A 22 33.14 -3.22 0.64
C LEU A 22 34.27 -3.93 -0.14
N PRO A 23 35.28 -4.53 0.53
CA PRO A 23 36.44 -5.07 -0.15
C PRO A 23 36.13 -6.36 -0.92
N SER A 24 36.78 -6.53 -2.07
CA SER A 24 36.76 -7.76 -2.86
C SER A 24 37.53 -8.87 -2.14
N LEU A 25 36.85 -9.97 -1.77
CA LEU A 25 37.48 -11.21 -1.36
C LEU A 25 37.25 -12.29 -2.43
N THR A 26 38.34 -12.67 -3.10
CA THR A 26 38.35 -13.68 -4.16
C THR A 26 38.70 -15.07 -3.63
N ARG A 27 37.96 -16.08 -4.08
CA ARG A 27 38.32 -17.51 -4.11
C ARG A 27 38.88 -18.15 -2.82
N GLY A 28 38.02 -18.97 -2.22
CA GLY A 28 38.30 -20.42 -2.24
C GLY A 28 38.93 -21.02 -0.98
N GLN A 29 38.09 -21.67 -0.17
CA GLN A 29 38.44 -22.86 0.61
C GLN A 29 37.17 -23.71 0.80
N SER A 30 37.29 -25.00 0.52
CA SER A 30 36.25 -26.00 0.81
C SER A 30 36.63 -26.77 2.08
N LEU A 31 35.71 -26.93 3.02
CA LEU A 31 35.87 -27.83 4.16
C LEU A 31 34.59 -28.66 4.34
N ALA A 32 34.78 -29.93 4.69
CA ALA A 32 33.74 -30.95 4.66
C ALA A 32 33.02 -31.11 6.01
N TRP A 33 31.81 -31.66 5.95
CA TRP A 33 31.07 -32.14 7.13
C TRP A 33 31.44 -33.61 7.41
N PRO A 34 31.84 -33.97 8.65
CA PRO A 34 32.06 -35.37 9.04
C PRO A 34 30.74 -36.09 9.41
N HIS A 35 30.75 -37.43 9.34
CA HIS A 35 29.60 -38.31 9.53
C HIS A 35 29.58 -39.01 10.91
N MET A 36 28.37 -39.43 11.34
CA MET A 36 28.09 -40.62 12.17
C MET A 36 28.54 -40.62 13.66
N PRO A 37 28.11 -41.60 14.50
CA PRO A 37 27.34 -42.83 14.23
C PRO A 37 26.00 -43.02 14.99
N LEU A 38 25.38 -44.18 14.73
CA LEU A 38 24.06 -44.65 15.19
C LEU A 38 24.09 -45.30 16.59
N LYS A 39 22.91 -45.42 17.22
CA LYS A 39 22.51 -46.64 17.96
C LYS A 39 20.98 -46.81 17.97
N ALA A 40 20.50 -48.04 18.16
CA ALA A 40 19.09 -48.43 18.14
C ALA A 40 18.84 -49.63 19.07
N GLU A 41 17.59 -49.89 19.49
CA GLU A 41 17.04 -51.24 19.79
C GLU A 41 15.50 -51.24 19.99
N ASN A 42 14.91 -52.43 20.17
CA ASN A 42 13.47 -52.73 19.95
C ASN A 42 12.66 -53.13 21.21
N LYS A 43 11.31 -53.07 21.10
CA LYS A 43 10.29 -54.11 21.46
C LYS A 43 8.87 -53.57 21.14
N GLU A 44 7.98 -54.28 20.42
CA GLU A 44 7.15 -55.45 20.78
C GLU A 44 6.18 -55.21 21.97
N GLY A 45 4.85 -55.47 21.90
CA GLY A 45 4.00 -55.81 20.74
C GLY A 45 2.56 -56.29 21.08
N SER A 46 1.78 -56.59 20.03
CA SER A 46 0.63 -57.54 19.97
C SER A 46 -0.82 -57.19 20.43
N HIS A 47 -1.75 -58.00 19.90
CA HIS A 47 -3.17 -58.31 20.22
C HIS A 47 -4.38 -57.36 19.91
N ARG A 48 -5.14 -57.75 18.87
CA ARG A 48 -6.63 -57.83 18.78
C ARG A 48 -7.10 -59.24 19.29
N PRO A 49 -8.40 -59.69 19.30
CA PRO A 49 -9.65 -59.15 18.68
C PRO A 49 -11.00 -59.30 19.49
N GLN A 50 -12.13 -58.85 18.89
CA GLN A 50 -13.56 -59.28 19.10
C GLN A 50 -14.18 -59.14 20.52
N GLY A 51 -15.52 -59.14 20.77
CA GLY A 51 -16.73 -59.06 19.93
C GLY A 51 -17.99 -59.59 20.70
N GLY A 52 -19.24 -59.20 20.36
CA GLY A 52 -20.46 -59.94 20.79
C GLY A 52 -21.68 -59.15 21.35
N ALA A 53 -22.89 -59.70 21.17
CA ALA A 53 -24.23 -59.09 21.31
C ALA A 53 -25.00 -59.34 22.65
N GLY A 54 -26.17 -58.70 22.84
CA GLY A 54 -27.22 -58.99 23.85
C GLY A 54 -27.90 -57.72 24.44
N LEU A 55 -29.19 -57.39 24.19
CA LEU A 55 -30.46 -57.88 24.79
C LEU A 55 -30.59 -57.56 26.31
N THR A 56 -31.67 -56.94 26.85
CA THR A 56 -33.10 -56.75 26.45
C THR A 56 -33.52 -55.24 26.57
N SER A 57 -34.74 -54.68 26.83
CA SER A 57 -36.12 -55.12 27.26
C SER A 57 -37.25 -54.12 26.82
N GLY A 58 -38.38 -54.01 27.54
CA GLY A 58 -39.55 -53.10 27.33
C GLY A 58 -40.64 -53.29 28.41
N PRO A 59 -41.93 -52.85 28.27
CA PRO A 59 -42.58 -52.13 27.16
C PRO A 59 -43.56 -50.97 27.67
N PRO A 60 -44.83 -50.68 27.22
CA PRO A 60 -45.40 -49.29 27.24
C PRO A 60 -46.73 -49.08 28.03
N PRO A 61 -47.34 -47.87 28.02
CA PRO A 61 -48.58 -47.62 27.22
C PRO A 61 -48.72 -46.15 26.73
N CYS A 62 -49.69 -45.64 25.93
CA CYS A 62 -50.65 -46.04 24.88
C CYS A 62 -51.51 -44.80 24.53
N ALA A 63 -52.18 -44.82 23.36
CA ALA A 63 -53.39 -44.04 22.96
C ALA A 63 -53.26 -42.61 22.35
N GLY A 64 -54.10 -42.38 21.31
CA GLY A 64 -54.28 -41.11 20.57
C GLY A 64 -54.12 -41.28 19.04
N ALA A 65 -55.21 -41.37 18.28
CA ALA A 65 -55.15 -41.80 16.85
C ALA A 65 -56.08 -41.02 15.90
N SER A 66 -55.63 -40.84 14.64
CA SER A 66 -56.49 -40.73 13.43
C SER A 66 -55.69 -40.80 12.11
N SER A 67 -56.03 -41.76 11.24
CA SER A 67 -56.53 -41.61 9.85
C SER A 67 -56.03 -40.45 8.96
N TYR A 68 -55.76 -40.60 7.64
CA TYR A 68 -55.88 -41.74 6.70
C TYR A 68 -55.08 -41.50 5.39
N SER A 69 -55.02 -42.51 4.49
CA SER A 69 -54.69 -42.43 3.02
C SER A 69 -53.57 -41.49 2.54
N SER A 70 -52.36 -41.96 2.23
CA SER A 70 -51.98 -42.66 0.98
C SER A 70 -51.93 -41.80 -0.31
N GLY A 71 -50.74 -41.39 -0.73
CA GLY A 71 -50.49 -40.80 -2.06
C GLY A 71 -49.08 -41.11 -2.56
N ARG A 72 -48.96 -41.78 -3.72
CA ARG A 72 -47.64 -42.08 -4.33
C ARG A 72 -47.02 -40.79 -4.86
N ARG A 73 -45.86 -40.38 -4.33
CA ARG A 73 -45.07 -39.30 -4.96
C ARG A 73 -44.27 -39.86 -6.13
N SER A 74 -44.70 -39.51 -7.35
CA SER A 74 -43.91 -39.69 -8.57
C SER A 74 -42.62 -38.86 -8.49
N PHE A 75 -41.57 -39.32 -9.14
CA PHE A 75 -40.39 -38.50 -9.42
C PHE A 75 -40.75 -37.49 -10.53
N SER A 76 -41.05 -36.26 -10.13
CA SER A 76 -41.17 -35.13 -11.05
C SER A 76 -39.88 -34.30 -11.00
N SER A 77 -39.18 -34.21 -12.13
CA SER A 77 -37.96 -33.41 -12.25
C SER A 77 -38.22 -31.94 -11.90
N ILE A 78 -37.55 -31.42 -10.88
CA ILE A 78 -37.54 -29.98 -10.61
C ILE A 78 -36.73 -29.32 -11.73
N ALA A 79 -37.35 -28.40 -12.47
CA ALA A 79 -36.72 -27.71 -13.58
C ALA A 79 -35.54 -26.86 -13.11
N THR A 80 -34.40 -26.97 -13.79
CA THR A 80 -33.17 -26.24 -13.47
C THR A 80 -33.26 -24.78 -13.94
N SER A 81 -34.09 -23.99 -13.26
CA SER A 81 -34.37 -22.59 -13.61
C SER A 81 -33.18 -21.67 -13.30
N ALA A 82 -32.25 -21.56 -14.25
CA ALA A 82 -31.35 -20.43 -14.48
C ALA A 82 -30.76 -19.75 -13.22
N ALA A 83 -30.06 -20.52 -12.39
CA ALA A 83 -29.15 -19.97 -11.37
C ALA A 83 -27.90 -19.36 -12.03
N GLY A 84 -28.07 -18.24 -12.72
CA GLY A 84 -26.95 -17.39 -13.12
C GLY A 84 -26.22 -16.85 -11.88
N PRO A 85 -24.92 -16.52 -11.96
CA PRO A 85 -24.15 -16.05 -10.81
C PRO A 85 -24.57 -14.63 -10.42
N ALA A 86 -25.64 -14.53 -9.65
CA ALA A 86 -25.97 -13.36 -8.85
C ALA A 86 -24.94 -13.22 -7.72
N ILE A 87 -23.72 -12.83 -8.10
CA ILE A 87 -22.72 -12.31 -7.16
C ILE A 87 -23.40 -11.11 -6.50
N ALA A 88 -23.73 -11.24 -5.22
CA ALA A 88 -24.50 -10.23 -4.51
C ALA A 88 -23.74 -8.91 -4.57
N ALA A 89 -24.34 -7.92 -5.22
CA ALA A 89 -23.78 -6.58 -5.32
C ALA A 89 -23.67 -6.00 -3.90
N ALA A 90 -22.45 -6.02 -3.34
CA ALA A 90 -22.18 -5.44 -2.03
C ALA A 90 -22.42 -3.92 -2.14
N ALA A 91 -23.57 -3.47 -1.62
CA ALA A 91 -23.92 -2.06 -1.60
C ALA A 91 -22.81 -1.28 -0.87
N LEU A 92 -22.26 -0.27 -1.54
CA LEU A 92 -21.21 0.56 -0.96
C LEU A 92 -21.75 1.25 0.31
N THR A 93 -21.01 1.11 1.40
CA THR A 93 -21.34 1.73 2.70
C THR A 93 -20.45 2.95 2.97
N PHE A 94 -21.02 4.15 3.11
CA PHE A 94 -20.24 5.34 3.44
C PHE A 94 -19.72 5.24 4.88
N THR A 95 -18.41 5.05 5.04
CA THR A 95 -17.73 4.71 6.31
C THR A 95 -16.63 5.73 6.67
N PRO A 96 -16.99 7.03 6.88
CA PRO A 96 -16.03 8.09 7.14
C PRO A 96 -15.22 7.89 8.43
N GLY A 97 -15.74 7.14 9.41
CA GLY A 97 -15.05 6.80 10.65
C GLY A 97 -13.84 5.88 10.44
N HIS A 98 -14.04 4.73 9.78
CA HIS A 98 -12.97 3.80 9.39
C HIS A 98 -11.93 4.49 8.50
N ALA A 99 -12.40 5.27 7.52
CA ALA A 99 -11.57 6.05 6.62
C ALA A 99 -10.66 7.06 7.38
N ALA A 100 -11.23 7.86 8.28
CA ALA A 100 -10.47 8.80 9.10
C ALA A 100 -9.45 8.09 10.01
N LEU A 101 -9.83 6.96 10.61
CA LEU A 101 -9.00 6.16 11.51
C LEU A 101 -7.81 5.52 10.78
N GLY A 102 -8.05 4.88 9.63
CA GLY A 102 -6.99 4.35 8.78
C GLY A 102 -6.08 5.44 8.24
N GLY A 103 -6.63 6.60 7.83
CA GLY A 103 -5.85 7.77 7.44
C GLY A 103 -4.94 8.30 8.56
N ALA A 104 -5.41 8.31 9.82
CA ALA A 104 -4.59 8.68 10.96
C ALA A 104 -3.43 7.69 11.17
N ILE A 105 -3.66 6.38 11.02
CA ILE A 105 -2.60 5.34 11.08
C ILE A 105 -1.57 5.53 9.95
N LEU A 106 -2.01 5.86 8.72
CA LEU A 106 -1.10 6.23 7.62
C LEU A 106 -0.27 7.47 7.98
N GLY A 107 -0.88 8.47 8.63
CA GLY A 107 -0.21 9.66 9.17
C GLY A 107 0.87 9.33 10.21
N VAL A 108 0.58 8.44 11.17
CA VAL A 108 1.56 7.96 12.16
C VAL A 108 2.74 7.28 11.45
N ALA A 109 2.50 6.45 10.43
CA ALA A 109 3.56 5.80 9.67
C ALA A 109 4.42 6.81 8.87
N THR A 110 3.81 7.82 8.23
CA THR A 110 4.56 8.85 7.49
C THR A 110 5.38 9.76 8.40
N VAL A 111 4.84 10.15 9.56
CA VAL A 111 5.54 10.97 10.57
C VAL A 111 6.65 10.18 11.25
N GLY A 112 6.38 8.93 11.67
CA GLY A 112 7.40 8.07 12.27
C GLY A 112 8.59 7.84 11.33
N ASN A 113 8.33 7.52 10.05
CA ASN A 113 9.40 7.33 9.08
C ASN A 113 10.19 8.62 8.79
N LEU A 114 9.52 9.78 8.80
CA LEU A 114 10.21 11.07 8.69
C LEU A 114 11.18 11.27 9.87
N LEU A 115 10.71 11.10 11.11
CA LEU A 115 11.49 11.43 12.31
C LEU A 115 12.57 10.39 12.65
N LEU A 116 12.39 9.13 12.25
CA LEU A 116 13.43 8.11 12.40
C LEU A 116 14.45 8.15 11.26
N ASN A 117 13.97 7.95 10.03
CA ASN A 117 14.82 7.68 8.86
C ASN A 117 15.16 8.96 8.07
N GLY A 118 14.52 10.10 8.37
CA GLY A 118 14.78 11.39 7.74
C GLY A 118 14.11 11.55 6.36
N ARG A 119 13.14 10.69 5.98
CA ARG A 119 12.69 10.54 4.58
C ARG A 119 11.18 10.61 4.45
N VAL A 120 10.73 11.13 3.31
CA VAL A 120 9.33 10.97 2.85
C VAL A 120 9.04 9.49 2.64
N LEU A 121 8.01 8.95 3.31
CA LEU A 121 7.49 7.62 3.02
C LEU A 121 6.65 7.69 1.73
N GLY A 122 7.02 6.90 0.72
CA GLY A 122 6.38 6.94 -0.59
C GLY A 122 6.57 5.63 -1.36
N ILE A 123 5.50 4.84 -1.44
CA ILE A 123 5.57 3.43 -1.89
C ILE A 123 6.04 3.33 -3.34
N SER A 124 5.50 4.14 -4.26
CA SER A 124 5.96 4.14 -5.66
C SER A 124 7.41 4.63 -5.81
N GLY A 125 7.97 5.37 -4.84
CA GLY A 125 9.40 5.70 -4.81
C GLY A 125 10.29 4.53 -4.36
N ALA A 126 9.77 3.66 -3.49
CA ALA A 126 10.42 2.39 -3.14
C ALA A 126 10.37 1.42 -4.33
N VAL A 127 9.19 1.22 -4.94
CA VAL A 127 9.04 0.38 -6.15
C VAL A 127 9.91 0.90 -7.30
N LYS A 128 9.86 2.20 -7.61
CA LYS A 128 10.70 2.84 -8.65
C LYS A 128 12.19 2.58 -8.41
N GLY A 129 12.66 2.78 -7.18
CA GLY A 129 14.06 2.52 -6.84
C GLY A 129 14.46 1.07 -7.13
N LEU A 130 13.69 0.09 -6.66
CA LEU A 130 13.99 -1.32 -6.83
C LEU A 130 13.96 -1.77 -8.31
N VAL A 131 12.97 -1.32 -9.09
CA VAL A 131 12.88 -1.59 -10.53
C VAL A 131 14.03 -0.94 -11.31
N GLN A 132 14.50 0.24 -10.87
CA GLN A 132 15.64 0.95 -11.44
C GLN A 132 17.00 0.51 -10.85
N GLY A 133 17.03 -0.59 -10.07
CA GLY A 133 18.25 -1.23 -9.57
C GLY A 133 18.79 -0.73 -8.23
N ASP A 134 18.19 0.31 -7.63
CA ASP A 134 18.56 0.85 -6.32
C ASP A 134 17.98 -0.01 -5.18
N ARG A 135 18.72 -1.09 -4.87
CA ARG A 135 18.41 -2.11 -3.85
C ARG A 135 18.71 -1.69 -2.41
N ALA A 136 18.66 -0.40 -2.07
CA ALA A 136 18.89 0.04 -0.68
C ALA A 136 17.93 -0.64 0.31
N ALA A 137 18.49 -1.17 1.41
CA ALA A 137 17.79 -2.10 2.32
C ALA A 137 16.49 -1.55 2.94
N TRP A 138 16.38 -0.24 3.12
CA TRP A 138 15.14 0.40 3.61
C TRP A 138 13.96 0.20 2.64
N ARG A 139 14.19 0.13 1.32
CA ARG A 139 13.11 -0.07 0.32
C ARG A 139 12.59 -1.50 0.36
N THR A 140 13.49 -2.48 0.40
CA THR A 140 13.12 -3.89 0.51
C THR A 140 12.44 -4.15 1.86
N ALA A 141 12.94 -3.59 2.95
CA ALA A 141 12.31 -3.68 4.27
C ALA A 141 10.91 -3.04 4.32
N LEU A 142 10.72 -1.84 3.76
CA LEU A 142 9.42 -1.16 3.71
C LEU A 142 8.37 -2.00 2.95
N LEU A 143 8.72 -2.53 1.78
CA LEU A 143 7.79 -3.36 1.00
C LEU A 143 7.59 -4.75 1.64
N ALA A 144 8.63 -5.34 2.24
CA ALA A 144 8.51 -6.60 2.97
C ALA A 144 7.60 -6.45 4.19
N GLY A 145 7.67 -5.34 4.92
CA GLY A 145 6.74 -5.02 6.01
C GLY A 145 5.30 -4.92 5.51
N MET A 146 5.08 -4.23 4.38
CA MET A 146 3.75 -4.16 3.78
C MET A 146 3.19 -5.54 3.40
N ILE A 147 4.01 -6.38 2.76
CA ILE A 147 3.63 -7.71 2.25
C ILE A 147 3.41 -8.70 3.41
N LEU A 148 4.34 -8.79 4.37
CA LEU A 148 4.22 -9.73 5.49
C LEU A 148 3.08 -9.35 6.46
N ALA A 149 2.71 -8.07 6.56
CA ALA A 149 1.50 -7.65 7.26
C ALA A 149 0.20 -7.95 6.48
N ALA A 150 0.27 -8.02 5.14
CA ALA A 150 -0.90 -8.25 4.28
C ALA A 150 -1.29 -9.74 4.16
N ILE A 151 -0.31 -10.65 4.14
CA ILE A 151 -0.56 -12.11 4.04
C ILE A 151 -1.59 -12.63 5.07
N PRO A 152 -1.47 -12.37 6.38
CA PRO A 152 -2.49 -12.82 7.35
C PRO A 152 -3.81 -12.05 7.24
N ALA A 153 -3.83 -10.86 6.64
CA ALA A 153 -5.02 -10.01 6.60
C ALA A 153 -6.17 -10.61 5.78
N ALA A 154 -5.90 -11.45 4.78
CA ALA A 154 -6.95 -12.19 4.07
C ALA A 154 -7.77 -13.11 4.99
N SER A 155 -7.09 -13.76 5.96
CA SER A 155 -7.71 -14.71 6.88
C SER A 155 -8.46 -14.05 8.04
N PHE A 156 -7.97 -12.89 8.51
CA PHE A 156 -8.61 -12.15 9.62
C PHE A 156 -9.63 -11.10 9.14
N PHE A 157 -9.42 -10.53 7.96
CA PHE A 157 -10.23 -9.43 7.40
C PHE A 157 -10.57 -9.71 5.92
N PRO A 158 -11.23 -10.83 5.58
CA PRO A 158 -11.59 -11.14 4.19
C PRO A 158 -12.48 -10.06 3.55
N ALA A 159 -13.28 -9.36 4.37
CA ALA A 159 -14.12 -8.24 3.95
C ALA A 159 -13.35 -6.93 3.69
N ALA A 160 -12.01 -6.90 3.76
CA ALA A 160 -11.17 -5.74 3.43
C ALA A 160 -10.69 -5.70 1.96
N PHE A 161 -11.18 -6.62 1.11
CA PHE A 161 -10.77 -6.77 -0.28
C PHE A 161 -11.99 -7.05 -1.19
N ASP A 162 -12.00 -6.50 -2.41
CA ASP A 162 -13.03 -6.79 -3.42
C ASP A 162 -12.70 -8.05 -4.23
N VAL A 163 -13.72 -8.84 -4.55
CA VAL A 163 -13.62 -9.92 -5.55
C VAL A 163 -13.82 -9.32 -6.95
N LEU A 164 -12.72 -9.05 -7.63
CA LEU A 164 -12.74 -8.39 -8.96
C LEU A 164 -13.15 -9.35 -10.10
N PRO A 165 -14.01 -8.92 -11.04
CA PRO A 165 -14.33 -9.70 -12.24
C PRO A 165 -13.09 -10.03 -13.08
N ALA A 166 -13.01 -11.25 -13.62
CA ALA A 166 -11.87 -11.66 -14.45
C ALA A 166 -11.70 -10.79 -15.71
N SER A 167 -12.80 -10.29 -16.29
CA SER A 167 -12.84 -9.32 -17.39
C SER A 167 -12.16 -7.99 -17.06
N PHE A 168 -12.09 -7.60 -15.79
CA PHE A 168 -11.45 -6.37 -15.33
C PHE A 168 -9.92 -6.39 -15.54
N SER A 169 -9.31 -7.57 -15.70
CA SER A 169 -7.84 -7.73 -15.81
C SER A 169 -7.21 -6.87 -16.91
N ALA A 170 -7.87 -6.71 -18.05
CA ALA A 170 -7.35 -5.88 -19.15
C ALA A 170 -7.37 -4.38 -18.80
N ARG A 171 -8.47 -3.89 -18.22
CA ARG A 171 -8.62 -2.50 -17.75
C ARG A 171 -7.64 -2.21 -16.59
N ALA A 172 -7.47 -3.19 -15.69
CA ALA A 172 -6.50 -3.15 -14.60
C ALA A 172 -5.06 -3.05 -15.10
N ALA A 173 -4.68 -3.83 -16.13
CA ALA A 173 -3.35 -3.75 -16.75
C ALA A 173 -3.12 -2.38 -17.42
N VAL A 174 -4.07 -1.86 -18.19
CA VAL A 174 -3.95 -0.51 -18.81
C VAL A 174 -3.81 0.57 -17.73
N GLY A 175 -4.65 0.51 -16.69
CA GLY A 175 -4.57 1.46 -15.57
C GLY A 175 -3.24 1.37 -14.80
N GLY A 176 -2.73 0.16 -14.59
CA GLY A 176 -1.43 -0.08 -13.96
C GLY A 176 -0.26 0.49 -14.77
N LEU A 177 -0.26 0.29 -16.10
CA LEU A 177 0.76 0.85 -16.99
C LEU A 177 0.79 2.38 -16.92
N LEU A 178 -0.37 3.03 -17.00
CA LEU A 178 -0.52 4.48 -16.90
C LEU A 178 -0.09 5.02 -15.53
N VAL A 179 -0.43 4.32 -14.44
CA VAL A 179 0.03 4.65 -13.08
C VAL A 179 1.55 4.49 -12.94
N GLY A 180 2.15 3.43 -13.48
CA GLY A 180 3.59 3.20 -13.44
C GLY A 180 4.39 4.27 -14.18
N LEU A 181 3.94 4.64 -15.38
CA LEU A 181 4.48 5.76 -16.15
C LEU A 181 4.32 7.08 -15.38
N GLY A 182 3.09 7.41 -14.99
CA GLY A 182 2.76 8.68 -14.34
C GLY A 182 3.50 8.92 -13.03
N ALA A 183 3.56 7.91 -12.15
CA ALA A 183 4.31 7.97 -10.90
C ALA A 183 5.82 8.17 -11.12
N THR A 184 6.36 7.60 -12.20
CA THR A 184 7.78 7.71 -12.52
C THR A 184 8.13 9.10 -13.05
N MET A 185 7.27 9.68 -13.90
CA MET A 185 7.36 11.06 -14.42
C MET A 185 7.17 12.12 -13.33
N GLY A 186 6.14 11.96 -12.47
CA GLY A 186 5.90 12.84 -11.33
C GLY A 186 7.00 12.75 -10.25
N ASN A 187 7.69 11.59 -10.21
CA ASN A 187 8.63 11.18 -9.15
C ASN A 187 7.96 11.01 -7.78
N GLY A 188 6.73 10.49 -7.77
CA GLY A 188 5.92 10.34 -6.56
C GLY A 188 4.54 9.70 -6.83
N CYS A 189 3.71 9.63 -5.80
CA CYS A 189 2.36 9.03 -5.83
C CYS A 189 1.49 9.68 -4.74
N THR A 190 0.29 9.15 -4.47
CA THR A 190 -0.64 9.66 -3.45
C THR A 190 -0.01 9.82 -2.05
N SER A 191 0.83 8.89 -1.58
CA SER A 191 1.53 9.04 -0.29
C SER A 191 2.66 10.08 -0.33
N GLY A 192 3.42 10.13 -1.43
CA GLY A 192 4.55 11.05 -1.60
C GLY A 192 4.15 12.52 -1.83
N HIS A 193 3.19 12.77 -2.72
CA HIS A 193 2.68 14.11 -3.03
C HIS A 193 1.41 14.43 -2.24
N GLY A 194 0.41 13.54 -2.28
CA GLY A 194 -0.91 13.77 -1.67
C GLY A 194 -0.87 13.92 -0.15
N ILE A 195 -0.20 13.01 0.56
CA ILE A 195 0.01 13.09 2.02
C ILE A 195 1.21 13.98 2.33
N CYS A 196 2.43 13.47 2.12
CA CYS A 196 3.66 14.12 2.58
C CYS A 196 3.95 15.47 1.87
N GLY A 197 3.65 15.58 0.57
CA GLY A 197 3.91 16.79 -0.21
C GLY A 197 2.99 17.96 0.15
N ASN A 198 1.71 17.68 0.38
CA ASN A 198 0.73 18.68 0.78
C ASN A 198 0.88 19.07 2.26
N ALA A 199 1.18 18.12 3.15
CA ALA A 199 1.54 18.40 4.54
C ALA A 199 2.76 19.34 4.67
N ARG A 200 3.62 19.38 3.65
CA ARG A 200 4.79 20.28 3.53
C ARG A 200 4.53 21.59 2.77
N LEU A 201 3.30 21.83 2.32
CA LEU A 201 2.91 22.97 1.47
C LEU A 201 3.83 23.14 0.24
N SER A 202 4.08 22.03 -0.48
CA SER A 202 4.86 22.02 -1.71
C SER A 202 3.97 22.37 -2.92
N PRO A 203 4.20 23.49 -3.65
CA PRO A 203 3.39 23.85 -4.81
C PRO A 203 3.48 22.81 -5.93
N ARG A 204 4.66 22.18 -6.11
CA ARG A 204 4.85 21.04 -7.02
C ARG A 204 3.93 19.86 -6.68
N SER A 205 3.74 19.59 -5.38
CA SER A 205 2.91 18.46 -4.92
C SER A 205 1.42 18.77 -4.96
N LEU A 206 1.03 20.01 -4.65
CA LEU A 206 -0.34 20.50 -4.80
C LEU A 206 -0.77 20.46 -6.28
N ALA A 207 0.05 20.97 -7.18
CA ALA A 207 -0.20 20.91 -8.63
C ALA A 207 -0.38 19.47 -9.11
N TYR A 208 0.56 18.57 -8.78
CA TYR A 208 0.46 17.15 -9.13
C TYR A 208 -0.82 16.50 -8.56
N THR A 209 -1.18 16.82 -7.31
CA THR A 209 -2.39 16.30 -6.66
C THR A 209 -3.66 16.76 -7.37
N MET A 210 -3.79 18.06 -7.66
CA MET A 210 -4.95 18.59 -8.40
C MET A 210 -5.04 17.97 -9.81
N THR A 211 -3.92 17.85 -10.52
CA THR A 211 -3.89 17.23 -11.86
C THR A 211 -4.33 15.77 -11.82
N PHE A 212 -3.82 14.94 -10.90
CA PHE A 212 -4.21 13.52 -10.87
C PHE A 212 -5.61 13.30 -10.32
N MET A 213 -6.09 14.13 -9.39
CA MET A 213 -7.48 14.07 -8.92
C MET A 213 -8.46 14.40 -10.05
N ALA A 214 -8.21 15.47 -10.81
CA ALA A 214 -9.05 15.85 -11.96
C ALA A 214 -9.03 14.78 -13.07
N ALA A 215 -7.85 14.27 -13.44
CA ALA A 215 -7.73 13.23 -14.46
C ALA A 215 -8.31 11.87 -14.01
N GLY A 216 -8.19 11.52 -12.73
CA GLY A 216 -8.83 10.33 -12.17
C GLY A 216 -10.35 10.44 -12.12
N ALA A 217 -10.87 11.61 -11.74
CA ALA A 217 -12.30 11.86 -11.72
C ALA A 217 -12.91 11.80 -13.13
N ALA A 218 -12.23 12.42 -14.11
CA ALA A 218 -12.62 12.34 -15.51
C ALA A 218 -12.56 10.89 -16.04
N ALA A 219 -11.47 10.15 -15.81
CA ALA A 219 -11.31 8.80 -16.35
C ALA A 219 -12.27 7.77 -15.74
N ALA A 220 -12.49 7.79 -14.42
CA ALA A 220 -13.43 6.87 -13.77
C ALA A 220 -14.87 7.09 -14.26
N THR A 221 -15.27 8.35 -14.42
CA THR A 221 -16.60 8.75 -14.90
C THR A 221 -16.78 8.45 -16.39
N LEU A 222 -15.82 8.86 -17.25
CA LEU A 222 -15.93 8.71 -18.72
C LEU A 222 -15.81 7.25 -19.21
N THR A 223 -15.26 6.35 -18.39
CA THR A 223 -15.09 4.93 -18.78
C THR A 223 -16.00 3.98 -18.02
N ASP A 224 -16.87 4.51 -17.15
CA ASP A 224 -17.71 3.74 -16.23
C ASP A 224 -16.93 2.64 -15.48
N THR A 225 -15.97 3.05 -14.64
CA THR A 225 -15.23 2.09 -13.82
C THR A 225 -16.11 1.42 -12.77
N LEU A 226 -17.23 2.04 -12.37
CA LEU A 226 -18.18 1.46 -11.42
C LEU A 226 -18.98 0.30 -12.02
N GLY A 227 -19.59 0.49 -13.20
CA GLY A 227 -20.26 -0.58 -13.93
C GLY A 227 -19.29 -1.70 -14.34
N ALA A 228 -18.05 -1.35 -14.72
CA ALA A 228 -17.00 -2.34 -14.99
C ALA A 228 -16.55 -3.15 -13.76
N LEU A 229 -16.78 -2.64 -12.55
CA LEU A 229 -16.59 -3.35 -11.28
C LEU A 229 -17.86 -4.06 -10.77
N GLY A 230 -18.99 -3.93 -11.47
CA GLY A 230 -20.28 -4.48 -11.05
C GLY A 230 -20.95 -3.72 -9.91
N VAL A 231 -20.54 -2.47 -9.64
CA VAL A 231 -21.13 -1.65 -8.57
C VAL A 231 -22.46 -1.04 -9.05
N PRO A 232 -23.57 -1.22 -8.33
CA PRO A 232 -24.86 -0.66 -8.71
C PRO A 232 -24.89 0.86 -8.46
N ALA A 233 -25.59 1.61 -9.32
CA ALA A 233 -25.75 3.05 -9.23
C ALA A 233 -26.76 3.46 -8.11
N ILE A 234 -26.43 3.12 -6.86
CA ILE A 234 -27.24 3.37 -5.67
C ILE A 234 -26.43 4.21 -4.68
N THR A 235 -27.09 5.20 -4.05
CA THR A 235 -26.49 6.08 -3.03
C THR A 235 -25.91 5.28 -1.85
N PRO A 236 -24.61 5.44 -1.50
CA PRO A 236 -24.00 4.66 -0.42
C PRO A 236 -24.68 4.90 0.93
N GLN A 237 -25.07 3.83 1.62
CA GLN A 237 -25.70 3.95 2.94
C GLN A 237 -24.64 4.28 4.01
N TYR A 238 -24.90 5.29 4.85
CA TYR A 238 -24.00 5.63 5.95
C TYR A 238 -23.95 4.51 6.99
N VAL A 239 -22.73 4.08 7.34
CA VAL A 239 -22.49 3.12 8.42
C VAL A 239 -21.52 3.75 9.43
N PRO A 240 -21.95 4.02 10.68
CA PRO A 240 -21.06 4.50 11.73
C PRO A 240 -20.07 3.40 12.14
N ILE A 241 -18.86 3.80 12.57
CA ILE A 241 -17.86 2.85 13.07
C ILE A 241 -18.32 2.22 14.40
N PRO A 242 -18.39 0.87 14.52
CA PRO A 242 -18.66 0.21 15.79
C PRO A 242 -17.61 0.53 16.85
N VAL A 243 -18.04 0.74 18.10
CA VAL A 243 -17.11 1.15 19.18
C VAL A 243 -15.94 0.18 19.43
N PRO A 244 -16.05 -1.16 19.27
CA PRO A 244 -14.89 -2.05 19.43
C PRO A 244 -13.86 -1.88 18.31
N GLU A 245 -14.31 -1.59 17.09
CA GLU A 245 -13.43 -1.37 15.93
C GLU A 245 -12.69 -0.03 16.06
N LEU A 246 -13.38 1.01 16.53
CA LEU A 246 -12.77 2.30 16.89
C LEU A 246 -11.72 2.12 17.99
N GLN A 247 -12.04 1.39 19.08
CA GLN A 247 -11.08 1.07 20.14
C GLN A 247 -9.87 0.30 19.60
N THR A 248 -10.08 -0.68 18.72
CA THR A 248 -9.03 -1.51 18.14
C THR A 248 -8.09 -0.69 17.25
N GLY A 249 -8.63 0.15 16.36
CA GLY A 249 -7.81 1.01 15.51
C GLY A 249 -7.08 2.12 16.29
N LEU A 250 -7.68 2.65 17.36
CA LEU A 250 -7.02 3.59 18.27
C LEU A 250 -5.88 2.90 19.05
N ALA A 251 -6.07 1.66 19.49
CA ALA A 251 -5.01 0.86 20.12
C ALA A 251 -3.84 0.59 19.15
N ILE A 252 -4.15 0.23 17.90
CA ILE A 252 -3.14 0.06 16.83
C ILE A 252 -2.36 1.36 16.59
N ALA A 253 -3.05 2.50 16.49
CA ALA A 253 -2.42 3.81 16.31
C ALA A 253 -1.53 4.20 17.52
N GLY A 254 -2.00 3.95 18.74
CA GLY A 254 -1.26 4.20 19.99
C GLY A 254 -0.01 3.34 20.11
N VAL A 255 -0.11 2.04 19.83
CA VAL A 255 1.03 1.10 19.82
C VAL A 255 2.04 1.49 18.73
N ALA A 256 1.59 1.87 17.54
CA ALA A 256 2.47 2.35 16.47
C ALA A 256 3.22 3.63 16.85
N ALA A 257 2.55 4.59 17.50
CA ALA A 257 3.17 5.82 17.99
C ALA A 257 4.16 5.55 19.14
N ALA A 258 3.81 4.68 20.09
CA ALA A 258 4.70 4.29 21.19
C ALA A 258 5.94 3.54 20.68
N ALA A 259 5.79 2.63 19.72
CA ALA A 259 6.89 1.94 19.06
C ALA A 259 7.81 2.92 18.31
N ALA A 260 7.23 3.90 17.58
CA ALA A 260 8.01 4.94 16.92
C ALA A 260 8.82 5.79 17.92
N ALA A 261 8.25 6.13 19.07
CA ALA A 261 8.94 6.86 20.14
C ALA A 261 10.07 6.03 20.78
N ALA A 262 9.84 4.74 21.05
CA ALA A 262 10.86 3.83 21.58
C ALA A 262 12.03 3.65 20.60
N LEU A 263 11.73 3.48 19.30
CA LEU A 263 12.73 3.43 18.24
C LEU A 263 13.50 4.78 18.08
N ALA A 264 12.83 5.92 18.32
CA ALA A 264 13.49 7.24 18.33
C ALA A 264 14.50 7.37 19.47
N PHE A 265 14.12 6.92 20.68
CA PHE A 265 15.01 6.89 21.84
C PHE A 265 16.21 5.97 21.59
N ALA A 266 15.98 4.75 21.09
CA ALA A 266 17.04 3.80 20.73
C ALA A 266 18.00 4.38 19.66
N GLY A 267 17.47 4.98 18.58
CA GLY A 267 18.28 5.59 17.52
C GLY A 267 19.18 6.74 18.00
N ARG A 268 18.66 7.57 18.92
CA ARG A 268 19.41 8.67 19.54
C ARG A 268 20.45 8.18 20.55
N SER A 269 20.19 7.08 21.26
CA SER A 269 21.11 6.49 22.24
C SER A 269 22.31 5.77 21.59
N MET A 270 22.12 5.14 20.43
CA MET A 270 23.20 4.38 19.78
C MET A 270 24.28 5.26 19.14
N SER A 271 25.55 4.88 19.33
CA SER A 271 26.72 5.44 18.66
C SER A 271 27.23 4.60 17.46
N ASN A 272 27.02 3.29 17.49
CA ASN A 272 27.55 2.35 16.48
C ASN A 272 26.78 2.43 15.15
N GLY A 273 27.49 2.74 14.05
CA GLY A 273 26.91 2.83 12.70
C GLY A 273 26.28 1.53 12.18
N SER A 274 26.81 0.36 12.53
CA SER A 274 26.21 -0.93 12.13
C SER A 274 24.83 -1.13 12.77
N ALA A 275 24.70 -0.78 14.05
CA ALA A 275 23.44 -0.85 14.77
C ALA A 275 22.40 0.17 14.26
N LYS A 276 22.83 1.36 13.82
CA LYS A 276 21.95 2.32 13.15
C LYS A 276 21.44 1.81 11.79
N SER A 277 22.27 1.14 11.00
CA SER A 277 21.84 0.50 9.74
C SER A 277 20.79 -0.60 9.98
N ALA A 278 20.96 -1.41 11.02
CA ALA A 278 19.96 -2.40 11.42
C ALA A 278 18.65 -1.75 11.88
N LEU A 279 18.71 -0.65 12.64
CA LEU A 279 17.52 0.09 13.11
C LEU A 279 16.80 0.82 11.96
N GLU A 280 17.52 1.35 10.96
CA GLU A 280 16.92 1.90 9.73
C GLU A 280 16.09 0.82 9.02
N MET A 281 16.64 -0.38 8.88
CA MET A 281 15.96 -1.50 8.23
C MET A 281 14.74 -1.97 9.04
N GLY A 282 14.89 -2.16 10.36
CA GLY A 282 13.81 -2.58 11.25
C GLY A 282 12.68 -1.55 11.37
N SER A 283 12.99 -0.26 11.45
CA SER A 283 11.97 0.80 11.47
C SER A 283 11.27 0.95 10.12
N SER A 284 12.00 0.82 9.00
CA SER A 284 11.39 0.82 7.66
C SER A 284 10.42 -0.34 7.49
N PHE A 285 10.76 -1.53 7.99
CA PHE A 285 9.85 -2.68 8.05
C PHE A 285 8.62 -2.39 8.91
N ALA A 286 8.81 -1.90 10.14
CA ALA A 286 7.71 -1.59 11.06
C ALA A 286 6.72 -0.56 10.47
N PHE A 287 7.21 0.53 9.86
CA PHE A 287 6.33 1.49 9.19
C PHE A 287 5.69 0.93 7.93
N GLY A 288 6.31 -0.02 7.23
CA GLY A 288 5.68 -0.78 6.16
C GLY A 288 4.45 -1.56 6.65
N SER A 289 4.60 -2.26 7.78
CA SER A 289 3.51 -3.02 8.41
C SER A 289 2.38 -2.11 8.92
N VAL A 290 2.72 -1.00 9.61
CA VAL A 290 1.73 -0.02 10.08
C VAL A 290 1.01 0.67 8.91
N PHE A 291 1.74 1.01 7.84
CA PHE A 291 1.15 1.58 6.63
C PHE A 291 0.17 0.59 5.95
N SER A 292 0.54 -0.70 5.87
CA SER A 292 -0.34 -1.76 5.36
C SER A 292 -1.63 -1.88 6.19
N MET A 293 -1.53 -1.90 7.52
CA MET A 293 -2.69 -1.90 8.42
C MET A 293 -3.57 -0.65 8.23
N GLY A 294 -2.97 0.52 8.03
CA GLY A 294 -3.68 1.76 7.69
C GLY A 294 -4.44 1.68 6.36
N LEU A 295 -3.90 1.01 5.33
CA LEU A 295 -4.57 0.80 4.04
C LEU A 295 -5.75 -0.18 4.11
N LEU A 296 -5.70 -1.15 5.03
CA LEU A 296 -6.80 -2.08 5.29
C LEU A 296 -7.95 -1.35 6.01
N ILE A 297 -7.65 -0.73 7.16
CA ILE A 297 -8.65 -0.04 8.01
C ILE A 297 -9.32 1.14 7.27
N SER A 298 -8.59 1.84 6.39
CA SER A 298 -9.15 2.94 5.59
C SER A 298 -10.03 2.51 4.41
N GLY A 299 -10.16 1.20 4.15
CA GLY A 299 -10.89 0.67 2.99
C GLY A 299 -10.20 0.96 1.64
N MET A 300 -8.95 1.46 1.63
CA MET A 300 -8.22 1.73 0.38
C MET A 300 -7.91 0.47 -0.45
N CYS A 301 -8.03 -0.72 0.14
CA CYS A 301 -7.83 -2.00 -0.52
C CYS A 301 -9.06 -2.49 -1.34
N HIS A 302 -10.14 -1.70 -1.38
CA HIS A 302 -11.31 -1.92 -2.24
C HIS A 302 -11.26 -1.01 -3.48
N PRO A 303 -10.99 -1.54 -4.70
CA PRO A 303 -11.10 -0.76 -5.93
C PRO A 303 -12.49 -0.17 -6.17
N SER A 304 -13.55 -0.80 -5.66
CA SER A 304 -14.92 -0.26 -5.68
C SER A 304 -15.03 1.08 -4.93
N LYS A 305 -14.48 1.16 -3.71
CA LYS A 305 -14.41 2.41 -2.91
C LYS A 305 -13.64 3.52 -3.61
N VAL A 306 -12.53 3.14 -4.25
CA VAL A 306 -11.65 4.08 -4.96
C VAL A 306 -12.30 4.59 -6.24
N ALA A 307 -12.91 3.71 -7.03
CA ALA A 307 -13.67 4.10 -8.21
C ALA A 307 -14.90 4.94 -7.84
N ALA A 308 -15.56 4.63 -6.71
CA ALA A 308 -16.70 5.39 -6.20
C ALA A 308 -16.32 6.82 -5.86
N PHE A 309 -15.26 7.05 -5.06
CA PHE A 309 -14.74 8.39 -4.76
C PHE A 309 -14.38 9.19 -6.01
N LEU A 310 -13.81 8.52 -7.02
CA LEU A 310 -13.44 9.13 -8.30
C LEU A 310 -14.62 9.29 -9.28
N SER A 311 -15.85 8.93 -8.93
CA SER A 311 -17.02 9.05 -9.82
C SER A 311 -18.04 10.07 -9.28
N PRO A 312 -17.71 11.38 -9.22
CA PRO A 312 -18.56 12.41 -8.61
C PRO A 312 -19.89 12.66 -9.34
N LEU A 313 -20.06 12.15 -10.56
CA LEU A 313 -21.33 12.21 -11.31
C LEU A 313 -22.16 10.92 -11.19
N SER A 314 -21.69 9.92 -10.44
CA SER A 314 -22.43 8.67 -10.19
C SER A 314 -23.29 8.79 -8.93
N PRO A 315 -24.52 8.23 -8.91
CA PRO A 315 -25.29 8.08 -7.68
C PRO A 315 -24.53 7.32 -6.58
N ALA A 316 -23.59 6.45 -6.95
CA ALA A 316 -22.76 5.67 -6.03
C ALA A 316 -21.50 6.41 -5.50
N TRP A 317 -21.45 7.75 -5.59
CA TRP A 317 -20.30 8.55 -5.14
C TRP A 317 -20.05 8.39 -3.63
N ASP A 318 -18.83 8.00 -3.25
CA ASP A 318 -18.44 7.71 -1.87
C ASP A 318 -17.33 8.67 -1.40
N LEU A 319 -17.67 9.55 -0.46
CA LEU A 319 -16.75 10.56 0.09
C LEU A 319 -15.75 10.02 1.11
N SER A 320 -15.79 8.73 1.49
CA SER A 320 -14.94 8.16 2.55
C SER A 320 -13.45 8.45 2.34
N LEU A 321 -12.96 8.36 1.11
CA LEU A 321 -11.55 8.62 0.76
C LEU A 321 -11.07 10.06 1.02
N MET A 322 -11.98 11.04 1.07
CA MET A 322 -11.64 12.40 1.49
C MET A 322 -11.21 12.43 2.97
N PHE A 323 -11.84 11.63 3.82
CA PHE A 323 -11.50 11.53 5.25
C PHE A 323 -10.15 10.82 5.46
N VAL A 324 -9.81 9.82 4.63
CA VAL A 324 -8.48 9.17 4.65
C VAL A 324 -7.37 10.19 4.37
N MET A 325 -7.51 10.99 3.31
CA MET A 325 -6.53 12.01 2.95
C MET A 325 -6.51 13.15 3.99
N GLY A 326 -7.68 13.58 4.46
CA GLY A 326 -7.84 14.65 5.43
C GLY A 326 -7.16 14.37 6.76
N SER A 327 -7.37 13.18 7.36
CA SER A 327 -6.72 12.83 8.63
C SER A 327 -5.23 12.52 8.44
N ALA A 328 -4.83 11.87 7.35
CA ALA A 328 -3.42 11.60 7.06
C ALA A 328 -2.60 12.89 6.88
N VAL A 329 -3.12 13.85 6.10
CA VAL A 329 -2.50 15.17 5.93
C VAL A 329 -2.55 15.97 7.22
N GLY A 330 -3.71 16.02 7.90
CA GLY A 330 -3.91 16.78 9.13
C GLY A 330 -2.95 16.36 10.26
N LEU A 331 -2.76 15.05 10.46
CA LEU A 331 -1.80 14.54 11.45
C LEU A 331 -0.34 14.75 11.02
N SER A 332 -0.05 14.64 9.72
CA SER A 332 1.30 14.83 9.18
C SER A 332 1.75 16.30 9.16
N PHE A 333 0.82 17.23 8.98
CA PHE A 333 1.07 18.67 8.83
C PHE A 333 1.91 19.28 9.96
N PRO A 334 1.53 19.21 11.25
CA PRO A 334 2.32 19.84 12.32
C PRO A 334 3.73 19.27 12.43
N ALA A 335 3.92 17.96 12.19
CA ALA A 335 5.24 17.34 12.20
C ALA A 335 6.12 17.82 11.03
N PHE A 336 5.58 17.85 9.80
CA PHE A 336 6.32 18.37 8.65
C PHE A 336 6.63 19.86 8.75
N GLN A 337 5.71 20.69 9.27
CA GLN A 337 5.98 22.12 9.47
C GLN A 337 6.98 22.39 10.60
N SER A 338 7.01 21.55 11.64
CA SER A 338 8.01 21.59 12.72
C SER A 338 9.41 21.20 12.21
N VAL A 339 9.53 20.13 11.41
CA VAL A 339 10.80 19.72 10.77
C VAL A 339 11.30 20.77 9.76
N LEU A 340 10.39 21.50 9.11
CA LEU A 340 10.74 22.59 8.19
C LEU A 340 10.98 23.94 8.87
N GLY A 341 10.75 24.08 10.18
CA GLY A 341 10.89 25.34 10.93
C GLY A 341 10.02 26.49 10.41
N LYS A 342 8.91 26.18 9.72
CA LYS A 342 8.12 27.16 8.95
C LYS A 342 6.96 27.81 9.71
N LEU A 343 6.35 27.05 10.61
CA LEU A 343 5.12 27.46 11.32
C LEU A 343 5.36 27.66 12.81
N TRP A 344 6.28 26.89 13.40
CA TRP A 344 6.69 26.95 14.80
C TRP A 344 8.21 26.84 14.92
N GLN A 345 8.75 27.24 16.07
CA GLN A 345 10.16 27.03 16.42
C GLN A 345 10.47 25.53 16.40
N THR A 346 11.53 25.12 15.69
CA THR A 346 11.91 23.70 15.54
C THR A 346 12.24 23.06 16.90
N PRO A 347 11.43 22.11 17.41
CA PRO A 347 11.71 21.49 18.70
C PRO A 347 12.88 20.51 18.61
N SER A 348 13.53 20.22 19.75
CA SER A 348 14.71 19.33 19.83
C SER A 348 14.45 17.86 19.40
N TRP A 349 13.19 17.43 19.37
CA TRP A 349 12.80 16.14 18.78
C TRP A 349 12.69 16.18 17.24
N ALA A 350 12.45 17.36 16.65
CA ALA A 350 12.36 17.55 15.20
C ALA A 350 13.67 18.04 14.56
N ALA A 351 14.60 18.63 15.33
CA ALA A 351 15.83 19.25 14.82
C ALA A 351 16.73 18.32 13.98
N SER A 352 16.74 17.02 14.26
CA SER A 352 17.44 16.00 13.46
C SER A 352 16.72 14.65 13.52
N PRO A 353 16.85 13.78 12.49
CA PRO A 353 16.30 12.44 12.52
C PRO A 353 17.00 11.60 13.60
N ALA A 354 16.29 10.62 14.16
CA ALA A 354 16.83 9.79 15.24
C ALA A 354 17.89 8.78 14.76
N ILE A 355 17.78 8.26 13.54
CA ILE A 355 18.65 7.19 13.01
C ILE A 355 19.66 7.75 12.00
N THR A 356 19.21 8.62 11.11
CA THR A 356 20.02 9.16 10.00
C THR A 356 20.57 10.56 10.32
N PRO A 357 21.72 10.96 9.73
CA PRO A 357 22.39 12.20 10.12
C PRO A 357 21.69 13.49 9.65
N ALA A 358 20.77 13.42 8.67
CA ALA A 358 20.09 14.57 8.10
C ALA A 358 18.77 14.18 7.41
N TYR A 359 17.84 15.13 7.31
CA TYR A 359 16.60 14.97 6.56
C TYR A 359 16.85 15.02 5.04
N CYS A 360 16.48 13.97 4.33
CA CYS A 360 16.47 13.89 2.88
C CYS A 360 15.06 14.23 2.35
N LEU A 361 14.73 15.53 2.35
CA LEU A 361 13.48 16.06 1.81
C LEU A 361 13.68 16.64 0.39
N PRO A 362 12.83 16.29 -0.59
CA PRO A 362 12.80 17.01 -1.88
C PRO A 362 12.59 18.51 -1.67
N PRO A 363 13.16 19.42 -2.47
CA PRO A 363 13.01 20.86 -2.27
C PRO A 363 11.54 21.33 -2.37
N SER A 364 11.10 22.20 -1.46
CA SER A 364 9.77 22.85 -1.52
C SER A 364 9.75 24.14 -2.36
N SER A 365 10.92 24.69 -2.70
CA SER A 365 11.10 25.95 -3.44
C SER A 365 12.36 25.89 -4.32
N GLY A 366 12.55 26.90 -5.19
CA GLY A 366 13.69 26.96 -6.10
C GLY A 366 13.59 26.03 -7.32
N PRO A 367 14.69 25.80 -8.06
CA PRO A 367 14.65 25.10 -9.36
C PRO A 367 14.04 23.70 -9.33
N GLY A 368 14.27 22.92 -8.26
CA GLY A 368 13.71 21.57 -8.10
C GLY A 368 12.23 21.53 -7.71
N ALA A 369 11.61 22.67 -7.40
CA ALA A 369 10.20 22.78 -7.06
C ALA A 369 9.34 23.38 -8.21
N LYS A 370 9.93 23.59 -9.39
CA LYS A 370 9.20 24.04 -10.58
C LYS A 370 8.04 23.09 -10.91
N ILE A 371 6.95 23.66 -11.42
CA ILE A 371 5.91 22.92 -12.13
C ILE A 371 6.37 22.85 -13.58
N ASP A 372 6.49 21.65 -14.12
CA ASP A 372 6.98 21.38 -15.46
C ASP A 372 5.99 20.48 -16.23
N ALA A 373 6.10 20.44 -17.56
CA ALA A 373 5.20 19.65 -18.39
C ALA A 373 5.24 18.16 -18.04
N ARG A 374 6.41 17.61 -17.66
CA ARG A 374 6.56 16.20 -17.29
C ARG A 374 5.80 15.85 -16.00
N LEU A 375 5.78 16.76 -15.02
CA LEU A 375 4.98 16.64 -13.81
C LEU A 375 3.48 16.63 -14.12
N ILE A 376 3.01 17.55 -14.98
CA ILE A 376 1.59 17.64 -15.35
C ILE A 376 1.17 16.41 -16.18
N THR A 377 1.91 16.05 -17.22
CA THR A 377 1.66 14.81 -17.99
C THR A 377 1.73 13.57 -17.10
N GLY A 378 2.68 13.50 -16.18
CA GLY A 378 2.76 12.43 -15.19
C GLY A 378 1.53 12.35 -14.28
N GLY A 379 1.02 13.51 -13.84
CA GLY A 379 -0.21 13.61 -13.04
C GLY A 379 -1.45 13.19 -13.83
N LEU A 380 -1.55 13.59 -15.11
CA LEU A 380 -2.64 13.18 -16.00
C LEU A 380 -2.64 11.66 -16.21
N LEU A 381 -1.48 11.06 -16.51
CA LEU A 381 -1.33 9.60 -16.69
C LEU A 381 -1.61 8.84 -15.39
N PHE A 382 -1.07 9.29 -14.26
CA PHE A 382 -1.31 8.67 -12.95
C PHE A 382 -2.80 8.73 -12.58
N GLY A 383 -3.43 9.90 -12.75
CA GLY A 383 -4.86 10.08 -12.49
C GLY A 383 -5.71 9.20 -13.38
N ALA A 384 -5.51 9.26 -14.70
CA ALA A 384 -6.27 8.46 -15.65
C ALA A 384 -6.16 6.95 -15.38
N GLY A 385 -4.95 6.45 -15.10
CA GLY A 385 -4.74 5.04 -14.75
C GLY A 385 -5.36 4.63 -13.41
N TRP A 386 -5.35 5.53 -12.42
CA TRP A 386 -5.98 5.33 -11.12
C TRP A 386 -7.52 5.28 -11.24
N GLY A 387 -8.11 6.19 -12.03
CA GLY A 387 -9.56 6.21 -12.33
C GLY A 387 -10.03 5.04 -13.19
N LEU A 388 -9.21 4.57 -14.13
CA LEU A 388 -9.49 3.36 -14.92
C LEU A 388 -9.50 2.08 -14.08
N SER A 389 -8.62 1.97 -13.09
CA SER A 389 -8.39 0.71 -12.36
C SER A 389 -9.02 0.63 -10.99
N GLY A 390 -9.40 1.77 -10.39
CA GLY A 390 -9.70 1.85 -8.96
C GLY A 390 -8.49 1.52 -8.07
N MET A 391 -7.28 1.39 -8.62
CA MET A 391 -6.12 0.86 -7.89
C MET A 391 -4.96 1.86 -7.81
N CYS A 392 -4.38 1.92 -6.62
CA CYS A 392 -3.16 2.65 -6.30
C CYS A 392 -2.06 1.62 -5.93
N PRO A 393 -0.77 1.84 -6.24
CA PRO A 393 0.27 0.81 -6.07
C PRO A 393 0.46 0.34 -4.62
N GLY A 394 0.17 1.19 -3.63
CA GLY A 394 0.19 0.80 -2.21
C GLY A 394 -0.86 -0.27 -1.88
N PRO A 395 -2.16 0.05 -1.99
CA PRO A 395 -3.24 -0.92 -1.82
C PRO A 395 -3.12 -2.15 -2.72
N ALA A 396 -2.69 -2.00 -3.98
CA ALA A 396 -2.53 -3.13 -4.88
C ALA A 396 -1.46 -4.13 -4.41
N ILE A 397 -0.35 -3.67 -3.81
CA ILE A 397 0.66 -4.57 -3.21
C ILE A 397 0.05 -5.36 -2.03
N VAL A 398 -0.75 -4.69 -1.19
CA VAL A 398 -1.44 -5.32 -0.04
C VAL A 398 -2.47 -6.33 -0.53
N ALA A 399 -3.36 -5.94 -1.46
CA ALA A 399 -4.38 -6.80 -2.03
C ALA A 399 -3.79 -7.98 -2.83
N ALA A 400 -2.67 -7.81 -3.54
CA ALA A 400 -2.00 -8.92 -4.21
C ALA A 400 -1.39 -9.93 -3.23
N ALA A 401 -0.73 -9.44 -2.17
CA ALA A 401 -0.14 -10.29 -1.12
C ALA A 401 -1.19 -11.04 -0.29
N ALA A 402 -2.40 -10.48 -0.16
CA ALA A 402 -3.52 -11.09 0.55
C ALA A 402 -4.37 -12.03 -0.33
N THR A 403 -4.72 -11.62 -1.57
CA THR A 403 -5.72 -12.32 -2.39
C THR A 403 -5.14 -13.13 -3.56
N GLY A 404 -3.94 -12.81 -4.04
CA GLY A 404 -3.38 -13.40 -5.26
C GLY A 404 -4.19 -13.17 -6.54
N SER A 405 -5.17 -12.25 -6.53
CA SER A 405 -6.17 -12.14 -7.59
C SER A 405 -5.62 -11.61 -8.93
N THR A 406 -5.98 -12.28 -10.03
CA THR A 406 -5.44 -12.02 -11.38
C THR A 406 -5.51 -10.55 -11.84
N PRO A 407 -6.61 -9.80 -11.62
CA PRO A 407 -6.66 -8.40 -12.04
C PRO A 407 -5.68 -7.50 -11.27
N VAL A 408 -5.45 -7.77 -9.98
CA VAL A 408 -4.50 -7.00 -9.15
C VAL A 408 -3.06 -7.35 -9.53
N LEU A 409 -2.77 -8.63 -9.79
CA LEU A 409 -1.46 -9.07 -10.31
C LEU A 409 -1.17 -8.47 -11.69
N ALA A 410 -2.16 -8.44 -12.60
CA ALA A 410 -2.04 -7.80 -13.91
C ALA A 410 -1.77 -6.29 -13.80
N TYR A 411 -2.47 -5.60 -12.89
CA TYR A 411 -2.21 -4.19 -12.55
C TYR A 411 -0.76 -4.00 -12.05
N LEU A 412 -0.29 -4.80 -11.09
CA LEU A 412 1.06 -4.64 -10.53
C LEU A 412 2.17 -4.93 -11.56
N ALA A 413 2.00 -5.98 -12.37
CA ALA A 413 2.93 -6.28 -13.46
C ALA A 413 3.02 -5.10 -14.45
N ALA A 414 1.88 -4.48 -14.77
CA ALA A 414 1.82 -3.31 -15.64
C ALA A 414 2.41 -2.04 -14.98
N VAL A 415 2.23 -1.83 -13.67
CA VAL A 415 2.92 -0.76 -12.92
C VAL A 415 4.44 -0.93 -13.02
N VAL A 416 4.96 -2.14 -12.81
CA VAL A 416 6.40 -2.44 -12.96
C VAL A 416 6.88 -2.19 -14.39
N ALA A 417 6.11 -2.62 -15.40
CA ALA A 417 6.41 -2.35 -16.80
C ALA A 417 6.46 -0.84 -17.12
N GLY A 418 5.49 -0.05 -16.64
CA GLY A 418 5.47 1.41 -16.82
C GLY A 418 6.68 2.10 -16.18
N VAL A 419 7.05 1.69 -14.98
CA VAL A 419 8.24 2.17 -14.26
C VAL A 419 9.54 1.83 -15.00
N ALA A 420 9.60 0.68 -15.67
CA ALA A 420 10.75 0.23 -16.46
C ALA A 420 10.85 0.92 -17.84
N VAL A 421 9.72 1.28 -18.45
CA VAL A 421 9.63 1.88 -19.79
C VAL A 421 9.77 3.42 -19.78
N GLU A 422 9.35 4.12 -18.72
CA GLU A 422 9.44 5.59 -18.62
C GLU A 422 10.84 6.19 -18.90
N PRO A 423 11.96 5.58 -18.46
CA PRO A 423 13.29 6.10 -18.77
C PRO A 423 13.65 6.01 -20.26
N LEU A 424 13.04 5.09 -21.01
CA LEU A 424 13.23 4.95 -22.46
C LEU A 424 12.41 6.00 -23.21
N LEU A 425 11.14 6.18 -22.83
CA LEU A 425 10.27 7.22 -23.37
C LEU A 425 10.83 8.63 -23.11
N THR A 426 11.38 8.86 -21.91
CA THR A 426 12.05 10.13 -21.57
C THR A 426 13.23 10.42 -22.51
N LYS A 427 14.09 9.42 -22.77
CA LYS A 427 15.24 9.58 -23.69
C LYS A 427 14.77 9.90 -25.11
N ALA A 428 13.79 9.16 -25.62
CA ALA A 428 13.21 9.38 -26.94
C ALA A 428 12.62 10.80 -27.07
N TRP A 429 11.82 11.24 -26.09
CA TRP A 429 11.27 12.60 -26.03
C TRP A 429 12.35 13.67 -26.09
N THR A 430 13.42 13.52 -25.29
CA THR A 430 14.53 14.49 -25.30
C THR A 430 15.28 14.53 -26.62
N ALA A 431 15.50 13.38 -27.27
CA ALA A 431 16.20 13.30 -28.55
C ALA A 431 15.41 13.96 -29.70
N VAL A 432 14.09 13.76 -29.73
CA VAL A 432 13.21 14.46 -30.68
C VAL A 432 13.25 15.97 -30.43
N SER A 433 13.13 16.39 -29.17
CA SER A 433 13.12 17.81 -28.78
C SER A 433 14.41 18.55 -29.17
N SER A 434 15.57 17.87 -29.11
CA SER A 434 16.86 18.44 -29.53
C SER A 434 17.07 18.52 -31.04
N ASN A 435 16.35 17.73 -31.84
CA ASN A 435 16.42 17.82 -33.30
C ASN A 435 15.52 18.93 -33.88
N SER A 436 14.50 19.37 -33.14
CA SER A 436 13.58 20.43 -33.58
C SER A 436 14.09 21.86 -33.36
N THR A 437 15.21 22.05 -32.64
CA THR A 437 15.89 23.35 -32.60
C THR A 437 16.80 23.50 -33.82
N PRO A 438 16.55 24.43 -34.76
CA PRO A 438 17.48 24.67 -35.86
C PRO A 438 18.82 25.14 -35.28
N LYS A 439 19.92 24.59 -35.80
CA LYS A 439 21.25 25.14 -35.49
C LYS A 439 21.28 26.59 -35.97
N ALA A 440 21.67 27.50 -35.08
CA ALA A 440 22.02 28.85 -35.50
C ALA A 440 23.16 28.75 -36.53
N VAL A 441 22.91 29.27 -37.73
CA VAL A 441 23.95 29.48 -38.72
C VAL A 441 24.67 30.77 -38.33
N ASN A 442 25.89 30.63 -37.84
CA ASN A 442 26.84 31.73 -37.62
C ASN A 442 27.49 32.13 -38.94
#